data_AF-A0A1G0MNP8-F1
#
_entry.id   AF-A0A1G0MNP8-F1
#
_cell.length_a   1.000
_cell.length_b   1.000
_cell.length_c   1.000
_cell.angle_alpha   90.00
_cell.angle_beta   90.00
_cell.angle_gamma   90.00
#
_symmetry.space_group_name_H-M   'P 1'
#
loop_
_entity.id
_entity.type
_entity.pdbx_description
1 polymer ?
#
loop_
_entity_poly.entity_id
_entity_poly.type
_entity_poly.pdbx_seq_one_letter_code
_entity_poly.pdbx_strand_id
1 'polypeptide(L)'
;MFALILLLALLTGGCATTYVPISWGFGEKVQQLSRSDLTLAILFNRYDPDRQTLRVSGASFDEVMMPSEVMRHLGAYRPDTKLIYRNLYHQYNDQELRSLMCHELAHHIWFGSMTHKQREAWGLHLEANPTPVRAMVRRVYPRPADYDTEDFAFTVERARAVDIEALARMNLITAQERDALLSEPKLAREREEVLSESKPTQQPLATHNGSGISVAGPEVSKADP
;
A
#
# COMPACT_ATOMS: atom_id res chain seq x y z
N MET A 1 -41.21 -10.92 26.80
CA MET A 1 -40.85 -9.65 26.14
C MET A 1 -39.40 -9.24 26.40
N PHE A 2 -38.93 -9.22 27.66
CA PHE A 2 -37.53 -8.91 28.00
C PHE A 2 -36.49 -9.85 27.36
N ALA A 3 -36.76 -11.16 27.28
CA ALA A 3 -35.84 -12.11 26.65
C ALA A 3 -35.69 -11.90 25.13
N LEU A 4 -36.74 -11.45 24.44
CA LEU A 4 -36.71 -11.15 23.00
C LEU A 4 -35.93 -9.87 22.73
N ILE A 5 -36.08 -8.85 23.60
CA ILE A 5 -35.33 -7.59 23.52
C ILE A 5 -33.84 -7.82 23.82
N LEU A 6 -33.49 -8.71 24.76
CA LEU A 6 -32.11 -9.07 25.06
C LEU A 6 -31.46 -9.86 23.90
N LEU A 7 -32.21 -10.76 23.25
CA LEU A 7 -31.74 -11.50 22.07
C LEU A 7 -31.56 -10.58 20.86
N LEU A 8 -32.48 -9.63 20.65
CA LEU A 8 -32.33 -8.59 19.62
C LEU A 8 -31.14 -7.67 19.92
N ALA A 9 -30.91 -7.29 21.17
CA ALA A 9 -29.73 -6.50 21.57
C ALA A 9 -28.41 -7.26 21.41
N LEU A 10 -28.40 -8.59 21.58
CA LEU A 10 -27.23 -9.44 21.29
C LEU A 10 -27.03 -9.68 19.79
N LEU A 11 -28.09 -9.60 18.98
CA LEU A 11 -28.04 -9.71 17.51
C LEU A 11 -27.77 -8.37 16.82
N THR A 12 -28.09 -7.22 17.45
CA THR A 12 -27.79 -5.87 16.95
C THR A 12 -26.55 -5.24 17.59
N GLY A 13 -26.04 -5.83 18.67
CA GLY A 13 -24.72 -5.54 19.22
C GLY A 13 -23.65 -6.14 18.33
N GLY A 14 -23.29 -5.41 17.26
CA GLY A 14 -22.24 -5.79 16.32
C GLY A 14 -20.89 -5.98 17.00
N CYS A 15 -20.64 -7.18 17.53
CA CYS A 15 -19.31 -7.64 17.92
C CYS A 15 -18.55 -8.10 16.68
N ALA A 16 -18.31 -7.20 15.73
CA ALA A 16 -17.51 -7.47 14.55
C ALA A 16 -16.11 -6.85 14.72
N THR A 17 -15.32 -7.44 15.62
CA THR A 17 -13.90 -7.09 15.76
C THR A 17 -13.19 -7.41 14.46
N THR A 18 -13.04 -6.41 13.59
CA THR A 18 -12.44 -6.60 12.26
C THR A 18 -10.92 -6.55 12.32
N TYR A 19 -10.33 -5.92 13.33
CA TYR A 19 -8.88 -5.72 13.42
C TYR A 19 -8.28 -6.27 14.70
N VAL A 20 -7.11 -6.85 14.56
CA VAL A 20 -6.36 -7.52 15.63
C VAL A 20 -4.89 -7.18 15.50
N PRO A 21 -4.10 -7.18 16.59
CA PRO A 21 -2.67 -6.93 16.47
C PRO A 21 -2.02 -7.89 15.47
N ILE A 22 -1.08 -7.37 14.67
CA ILE A 22 -0.53 -8.10 13.52
C ILE A 22 0.16 -9.41 13.90
N SER A 23 0.70 -9.51 15.12
CA SER A 23 1.32 -10.73 15.64
C SER A 23 0.32 -11.81 16.08
N TRP A 24 -0.97 -11.51 16.19
CA TRP A 24 -1.93 -12.55 16.58
C TRP A 24 -2.05 -13.59 15.47
N GLY A 25 -1.69 -14.85 15.77
CA GLY A 25 -1.62 -15.93 14.78
C GLY A 25 -0.44 -15.85 13.81
N PHE A 26 0.38 -14.79 13.87
CA PHE A 26 1.53 -14.57 12.99
C PHE A 26 2.82 -14.19 13.74
N GLY A 27 2.87 -14.34 15.07
CA GLY A 27 3.93 -13.80 15.93
C GLY A 27 5.36 -14.13 15.45
N GLU A 28 5.66 -15.41 15.28
CA GLU A 28 6.98 -15.83 14.76
C GLU A 28 7.24 -15.30 13.34
N LYS A 29 6.22 -15.32 12.49
CA LYS A 29 6.32 -14.88 11.09
C LYS A 29 6.63 -13.39 10.99
N VAL A 30 5.91 -12.52 11.69
CA VAL A 30 6.16 -11.06 11.65
C VAL A 30 7.52 -10.73 12.27
N GLN A 31 7.93 -11.46 13.31
CA GLN A 31 9.26 -11.32 13.90
C GLN A 31 10.35 -11.77 12.92
N GLN A 32 10.16 -12.86 12.18
CA GLN A 32 11.08 -13.26 11.12
C GLN A 32 11.16 -12.21 10.02
N LEU A 33 10.02 -11.79 9.46
CA LEU A 33 9.94 -10.84 8.35
C LEU A 33 10.58 -9.49 8.68
N SER A 34 10.31 -8.94 9.88
CA SER A 34 10.91 -7.68 10.37
C SER A 34 12.44 -7.72 10.54
N ARG A 35 13.07 -8.88 10.39
CA ARG A 35 14.53 -9.07 10.46
C ARG A 35 15.13 -9.50 9.12
N SER A 36 14.38 -10.26 8.32
CA SER A 36 14.90 -10.86 7.09
C SER A 36 14.64 -10.03 5.83
N ASP A 37 13.58 -9.23 5.79
CA ASP A 37 13.32 -8.32 4.68
C ASP A 37 14.15 -7.04 4.85
N LEU A 38 14.88 -6.62 3.82
CA LEU A 38 15.87 -5.55 3.93
C LEU A 38 15.22 -4.22 4.34
N THR A 39 14.13 -3.83 3.66
CA THR A 39 13.39 -2.60 3.95
C THR A 39 12.84 -2.63 5.37
N LEU A 40 12.15 -3.71 5.76
CA LEU A 40 11.61 -3.82 7.11
C LEU A 40 12.73 -3.81 8.15
N ALA A 41 13.83 -4.55 7.94
CA ALA A 41 14.94 -4.60 8.88
C ALA A 41 15.54 -3.22 9.13
N ILE A 42 15.78 -2.43 8.07
CA ILE A 42 16.27 -1.05 8.16
C ILE A 42 15.31 -0.21 9.00
N LEU A 43 14.03 -0.18 8.63
CA LEU A 43 13.05 0.69 9.28
C LEU A 43 12.82 0.28 10.75
N PHE A 44 12.66 -1.01 11.04
CA PHE A 44 12.48 -1.49 12.41
C PHE A 44 13.73 -1.25 13.25
N ASN A 45 14.95 -1.52 12.77
CA ASN A 45 16.16 -1.28 13.55
C ASN A 45 16.32 0.19 13.94
N ARG A 46 15.85 1.11 13.09
CA ARG A 46 15.97 2.54 13.31
C ARG A 46 14.86 3.12 14.18
N TYR A 47 13.62 2.68 13.97
CA TYR A 47 12.44 3.35 14.54
C TYR A 47 11.69 2.53 15.57
N ASP A 48 11.85 1.21 15.58
CA ASP A 48 11.26 0.32 16.57
C ASP A 48 12.18 -0.89 16.83
N PRO A 49 13.36 -0.66 17.43
CA PRO A 49 14.41 -1.68 17.56
C PRO A 49 13.94 -2.91 18.34
N ASP A 50 13.04 -2.73 19.30
CA ASP A 50 12.48 -3.82 20.09
C ASP A 50 11.21 -4.44 19.49
N ARG A 51 10.76 -3.94 18.32
CA ARG A 51 9.54 -4.38 17.62
C ARG A 51 8.29 -4.29 18.52
N GLN A 52 8.19 -3.23 19.32
CA GLN A 52 7.05 -3.00 20.20
C GLN A 52 5.76 -2.81 19.40
N THR A 53 5.83 -2.24 18.20
CA THR A 53 4.67 -2.08 17.30
C THR A 53 4.09 -3.41 16.84
N LEU A 54 4.87 -4.50 16.92
CA LEU A 54 4.45 -5.86 16.60
C LEU A 54 4.03 -6.66 17.84
N ARG A 55 4.27 -6.16 19.06
CA ARG A 55 4.13 -6.95 20.28
C ARG A 55 2.66 -7.07 20.70
N VAL A 56 2.31 -8.27 21.18
CA VAL A 56 1.22 -8.44 22.16
C VAL A 56 1.77 -9.28 23.29
N SER A 57 1.85 -8.73 24.51
CA SER A 57 2.02 -9.55 25.71
C SER A 57 0.72 -10.30 25.95
N GLY A 58 0.75 -11.63 25.83
CA GLY A 58 -0.43 -12.49 25.82
C GLY A 58 -1.22 -12.60 27.13
N ALA A 59 -1.75 -11.49 27.66
CA ALA A 59 -2.55 -11.54 28.90
C ALA A 59 -3.73 -10.56 28.99
N SER A 60 -4.01 -9.69 28.01
CA SER A 60 -5.20 -8.85 28.10
C SER A 60 -5.85 -8.67 26.74
N PHE A 61 -7.10 -9.12 26.66
CA PHE A 61 -8.02 -8.89 25.56
C PHE A 61 -8.53 -7.44 25.52
N ASP A 62 -8.09 -6.57 26.45
CA ASP A 62 -8.69 -5.26 26.68
C ASP A 62 -8.17 -4.17 25.72
N GLU A 63 -7.03 -4.39 25.05
CA GLU A 63 -6.47 -3.46 24.04
C GLU A 63 -6.72 -3.92 22.58
N VAL A 64 -7.40 -5.05 22.39
CA VAL A 64 -7.37 -5.83 21.15
C VAL A 64 -8.29 -5.31 20.04
N MET A 65 -9.13 -4.31 20.31
CA MET A 65 -10.25 -4.00 19.42
C MET A 65 -10.20 -2.57 18.91
N MET A 66 -9.88 -2.40 17.62
CA MET A 66 -10.17 -1.15 16.90
C MET A 66 -11.66 -1.15 16.52
N PRO A 67 -12.45 -0.14 16.95
CA PRO A 67 -13.86 -0.02 16.54
C PRO A 67 -13.98 0.12 15.02
N SER A 68 -14.88 -0.66 14.41
CA SER A 68 -15.00 -0.77 12.96
C SER A 68 -15.80 0.39 12.35
N GLU A 69 -15.10 1.43 11.90
CA GLU A 69 -15.64 2.34 10.87
C GLU A 69 -14.97 2.13 9.49
N VAL A 70 -13.96 1.25 9.42
CA VAL A 70 -13.16 1.03 8.22
C VAL A 70 -13.04 -0.46 7.91
N MET A 71 -14.16 -1.11 7.59
CA MET A 71 -14.24 -2.55 7.25
C MET A 71 -13.47 -2.97 5.98
N ARG A 72 -12.71 -2.07 5.33
CA ARG A 72 -12.09 -2.31 4.02
C ARG A 72 -10.57 -2.12 3.95
N HIS A 73 -9.89 -1.84 5.06
CA HIS A 73 -8.43 -1.74 5.07
C HIS A 73 -7.79 -3.09 5.43
N LEU A 74 -6.59 -3.33 4.91
CA LEU A 74 -5.81 -4.53 5.22
C LEU A 74 -5.11 -4.40 6.58
N GLY A 75 -4.95 -3.20 7.13
CA GLY A 75 -4.52 -3.01 8.50
C GLY A 75 -4.61 -1.56 8.92
N ALA A 76 -4.04 -1.27 10.08
CA ALA A 76 -4.04 0.06 10.67
C ALA A 76 -2.94 0.19 11.72
N TYR A 77 -2.23 1.32 11.70
CA TYR A 77 -1.40 1.78 12.80
C TYR A 77 -2.21 2.65 13.76
N ARG A 78 -2.10 2.38 15.06
CA ARG A 78 -2.80 3.14 16.10
C ARG A 78 -1.79 3.99 16.90
N PRO A 79 -1.78 5.34 16.76
CA PRO A 79 -0.73 6.18 17.33
C PRO A 79 -0.63 6.21 18.87
N ASP A 80 -1.74 6.00 19.57
CA ASP A 80 -1.83 6.05 21.03
C ASP A 80 -1.17 4.83 21.70
N THR A 81 -1.42 3.64 21.16
CA THR A 81 -0.87 2.35 21.61
C THR A 81 0.43 2.01 20.88
N LYS A 82 0.70 2.69 19.77
CA LYS A 82 1.82 2.42 18.86
C LYS A 82 1.81 0.98 18.34
N LEU A 83 0.62 0.41 18.11
CA LEU A 83 0.46 -0.96 17.63
C LEU A 83 0.05 -1.00 16.16
N ILE A 84 0.55 -2.01 15.45
CA ILE A 84 0.11 -2.35 14.09
C ILE A 84 -0.97 -3.44 14.20
N TYR A 85 -2.12 -3.18 13.59
CA TYR A 85 -3.24 -4.09 13.47
C TYR A 85 -3.39 -4.59 12.03
N ARG A 86 -3.95 -5.78 11.89
CA ARG A 86 -4.36 -6.40 10.62
C ARG A 86 -5.83 -6.75 10.66
N ASN A 87 -6.44 -6.91 9.48
CA ASN A 87 -7.79 -7.44 9.37
C ASN A 87 -7.81 -8.93 9.80
N LEU A 88 -8.71 -9.30 10.70
CA LEU A 88 -8.86 -10.66 11.21
C LEU A 88 -9.36 -11.63 10.13
N TYR A 89 -10.21 -11.15 9.22
CA TYR A 89 -10.89 -11.97 8.22
C TYR A 89 -10.10 -12.12 6.91
N HIS A 90 -8.98 -11.39 6.75
CA HIS A 90 -8.09 -11.52 5.59
C HIS A 90 -7.03 -12.59 5.85
N GLN A 91 -6.78 -13.43 4.84
CA GLN A 91 -5.64 -14.35 4.83
C GLN A 91 -4.48 -13.68 4.13
N TYR A 92 -3.38 -13.49 4.86
CA TYR A 92 -2.19 -12.83 4.32
C TYR A 92 -1.16 -13.86 3.87
N ASN A 93 -0.66 -13.68 2.65
CA ASN A 93 0.61 -14.28 2.26
C ASN A 93 1.79 -13.45 2.76
N ASP A 94 3.02 -13.98 2.65
CA ASP A 94 4.21 -13.30 3.17
C ASP A 94 4.48 -11.94 2.49
N GLN A 95 4.09 -11.74 1.22
CA GLN A 95 4.26 -10.45 0.54
C GLN A 95 3.25 -9.41 1.05
N GLU A 96 2.01 -9.80 1.28
CA GLU A 96 0.99 -8.93 1.87
C GLU A 96 1.34 -8.55 3.31
N LEU A 97 1.88 -9.49 4.11
CA LEU A 97 2.38 -9.16 5.46
C LEU A 97 3.52 -8.15 5.40
N ARG A 98 4.47 -8.30 4.47
CA ARG A 98 5.58 -7.34 4.31
C ARG A 98 5.08 -5.95 3.92
N SER A 99 4.20 -5.88 2.93
CA SER A 99 3.57 -4.63 2.47
C SER A 99 2.82 -3.96 3.62
N LEU A 100 1.99 -4.71 4.34
CA LEU A 100 1.27 -4.18 5.50
C LEU A 100 2.22 -3.67 6.58
N MET A 101 3.21 -4.48 6.98
CA MET A 101 4.18 -4.08 8.01
C MET A 101 4.95 -2.82 7.61
N CYS A 102 5.34 -2.70 6.34
CA CYS A 102 6.07 -1.54 5.84
C CYS A 102 5.20 -0.28 5.87
N HIS A 103 3.97 -0.40 5.36
CA HIS A 103 2.98 0.67 5.31
C HIS A 103 2.66 1.20 6.71
N GLU A 104 2.28 0.30 7.63
CA GLU A 104 1.85 0.71 8.97
C GLU A 104 3.03 1.19 9.84
N LEU A 105 4.24 0.66 9.61
CA LEU A 105 5.46 1.21 10.24
C LEU A 105 5.79 2.61 9.71
N ALA A 106 5.49 2.92 8.44
CA ALA A 106 5.68 4.26 7.91
C ALA A 106 4.78 5.29 8.63
N HIS A 107 3.54 4.91 9.00
CA HIS A 107 2.71 5.74 9.87
C HIS A 107 3.35 5.96 11.25
N HIS A 108 3.94 4.92 11.84
CA HIS A 108 4.70 5.05 13.09
C HIS A 108 5.85 6.07 12.97
N ILE A 109 6.61 6.02 11.87
CA ILE A 109 7.70 6.96 11.57
C ILE A 109 7.16 8.38 11.41
N TRP A 110 6.08 8.54 10.65
CA TRP A 110 5.44 9.83 10.42
C TRP A 110 5.04 10.50 11.73
N PHE A 111 4.25 9.81 12.56
CA PHE A 111 3.73 10.36 13.81
C PHE A 111 4.79 10.47 14.91
N GLY A 112 5.68 9.48 15.03
CA GLY A 112 6.59 9.36 16.16
C GLY A 112 7.98 9.95 15.97
N SER A 113 8.44 10.08 14.72
CA SER A 113 9.86 10.38 14.43
C SER A 113 10.10 11.56 13.48
N MET A 114 9.18 11.83 12.55
CA MET A 114 9.35 12.95 11.62
C MET A 114 9.04 14.30 12.27
N THR A 115 9.97 15.24 12.15
CA THR A 115 9.76 16.65 12.48
C THR A 115 8.84 17.33 11.47
N HIS A 116 8.24 18.47 11.86
CA HIS A 116 7.43 19.29 10.94
C HIS A 116 8.17 19.63 9.64
N LYS A 117 9.43 20.08 9.76
CA LYS A 117 10.27 20.44 8.61
C LYS A 117 10.51 19.25 7.66
N GLN A 118 10.65 18.04 8.19
CA GLN A 118 10.78 16.83 7.35
C GLN A 118 9.47 16.50 6.64
N ARG A 119 8.31 16.68 7.29
CA ARG A 119 7.00 16.49 6.66
C ARG A 119 6.76 17.51 5.54
N GLU A 120 7.10 18.78 5.75
CA GLU A 120 7.06 19.81 4.71
C GLU A 120 7.99 19.50 3.54
N ALA A 121 9.25 19.12 3.83
CA ALA A 121 10.20 18.72 2.80
C ALA A 121 9.72 17.50 2.00
N TRP A 122 9.02 16.57 2.65
CA TRP A 122 8.39 15.44 1.97
C TRP A 122 7.26 15.88 1.05
N GLY A 123 6.39 16.78 1.50
CA GLY A 123 5.33 17.36 0.66
C GLY A 123 5.90 17.97 -0.63
N LEU A 124 6.96 18.78 -0.51
CA LEU A 124 7.66 19.36 -1.65
C LEU A 124 8.31 18.30 -2.56
N HIS A 125 8.90 17.25 -1.98
CA HIS A 125 9.44 16.12 -2.75
C HIS A 125 8.37 15.44 -3.60
N LEU A 126 7.19 15.19 -3.03
CA LEU A 126 6.09 14.56 -3.75
C LEU A 126 5.50 15.45 -4.85
N GLU A 127 5.50 16.78 -4.67
CA GLU A 127 5.13 17.75 -5.71
C GLU A 127 6.11 17.74 -6.87
N ALA A 128 7.41 17.67 -6.59
CA ALA A 128 8.44 17.57 -7.62
C ALA A 128 8.46 16.20 -8.32
N ASN A 129 7.98 15.14 -7.64
CA ASN A 129 8.05 13.76 -8.12
C ASN A 129 6.69 13.04 -8.03
N PRO A 130 5.66 13.48 -8.77
CA PRO A 130 4.31 12.94 -8.66
C PRO A 130 4.24 11.43 -8.98
N THR A 131 3.27 10.75 -8.39
CA THR A 131 2.98 9.33 -8.64
C THR A 131 1.49 9.10 -8.88
N PRO A 132 1.10 8.07 -9.66
CA PRO A 132 -0.30 7.66 -9.77
C PRO A 132 -0.91 7.26 -8.42
N VAL A 133 -0.10 6.65 -7.55
CA VAL A 133 -0.50 6.25 -6.18
C VAL A 133 -0.92 7.46 -5.36
N ARG A 134 -0.16 8.56 -5.38
CA ARG A 134 -0.52 9.82 -4.70
C ARG A 134 -1.87 10.38 -5.17
N ALA A 135 -2.12 10.35 -6.49
CA ALA A 135 -3.39 10.81 -7.03
C ALA A 135 -4.57 9.93 -6.57
N MET A 136 -4.35 8.62 -6.46
CA MET A 136 -5.33 7.68 -5.89
C MET A 136 -5.57 7.95 -4.41
N VAL A 137 -4.52 8.10 -3.60
CA VAL A 137 -4.61 8.38 -2.15
C VAL A 137 -5.46 9.62 -1.89
N ARG A 138 -5.15 10.74 -2.56
CA ARG A 138 -5.89 12.00 -2.39
C ARG A 138 -7.34 11.95 -2.85
N ARG A 139 -7.71 11.00 -3.71
CA ARG A 139 -9.10 10.74 -4.09
C ARG A 139 -9.85 9.92 -3.04
N VAL A 140 -9.15 9.01 -2.35
CA VAL A 140 -9.73 8.11 -1.34
C VAL A 140 -9.84 8.81 0.02
N TYR A 141 -8.85 9.62 0.38
CA TYR A 141 -8.77 10.30 1.67
C TYR A 141 -9.09 11.79 1.52
N PRO A 142 -10.26 12.26 1.97
CA PRO A 142 -10.75 13.61 1.67
C PRO A 142 -10.16 14.71 2.56
N ARG A 143 -9.45 14.36 3.64
CA ARG A 143 -8.90 15.33 4.60
C ARG A 143 -7.38 15.45 4.43
N PRO A 144 -6.82 16.67 4.52
CA PRO A 144 -5.38 16.90 4.44
C PRO A 144 -4.51 16.05 5.35
N ALA A 145 -4.83 16.03 6.64
CA ALA A 145 -4.05 15.26 7.61
C ALA A 145 -4.05 13.76 7.32
N ASP A 146 -5.15 13.23 6.77
CA ASP A 146 -5.28 11.80 6.46
C ASP A 146 -4.46 11.47 5.20
N TYR A 147 -4.63 12.23 4.11
CA TYR A 147 -3.91 11.92 2.87
C TYR A 147 -2.41 12.18 2.96
N ASP A 148 -1.91 13.10 3.79
CA ASP A 148 -0.46 13.36 3.90
C ASP A 148 0.28 12.17 4.53
N THR A 149 -0.34 11.55 5.55
CA THR A 149 0.20 10.36 6.22
C THR A 149 0.21 9.17 5.27
N GLU A 150 -0.88 8.99 4.53
CA GLU A 150 -1.05 7.91 3.55
C GLU A 150 -0.14 8.11 2.32
N ASP A 151 0.04 9.35 1.85
CA ASP A 151 0.98 9.72 0.79
C ASP A 151 2.40 9.28 1.18
N PHE A 152 2.79 9.47 2.45
CA PHE A 152 4.06 8.96 2.98
C PHE A 152 4.08 7.43 3.05
N ALA A 153 3.08 6.81 3.67
CA ALA A 153 3.06 5.36 3.91
C ALA A 153 3.10 4.54 2.62
N PHE A 154 2.27 4.89 1.62
CA PHE A 154 2.29 4.23 0.32
C PHE A 154 3.59 4.47 -0.45
N THR A 155 4.20 5.65 -0.32
CA THR A 155 5.47 5.94 -1.00
C THR A 155 6.61 5.16 -0.35
N VAL A 156 6.61 4.93 0.97
CA VAL A 156 7.59 4.06 1.63
C VAL A 156 7.37 2.59 1.26
N GLU A 157 6.11 2.14 1.23
CA GLU A 157 5.74 0.78 0.82
C GLU A 157 6.17 0.46 -0.63
N ARG A 158 6.07 1.46 -1.52
CA ARG A 158 6.33 1.35 -2.97
C ARG A 158 7.46 2.29 -3.42
N ALA A 159 8.53 2.36 -2.62
CA ALA A 159 9.56 3.38 -2.80
C ALA A 159 10.31 3.24 -4.13
N ARG A 160 10.34 4.33 -4.91
CA ARG A 160 11.22 4.43 -6.09
C ARG A 160 12.63 4.84 -5.66
N ALA A 161 13.57 4.75 -6.58
CA ALA A 161 14.95 5.22 -6.37
C ALA A 161 15.00 6.66 -5.84
N VAL A 162 14.23 7.55 -6.46
CA VAL A 162 14.19 8.97 -6.11
C VAL A 162 13.58 9.22 -4.72
N ASP A 163 12.68 8.34 -4.28
CA ASP A 163 12.05 8.42 -2.97
C ASP A 163 13.04 7.92 -1.89
N ILE A 164 13.76 6.82 -2.15
CA ILE A 164 14.84 6.33 -1.28
C ILE A 164 15.93 7.39 -1.08
N GLU A 165 16.34 8.06 -2.16
CA GLU A 165 17.27 9.19 -2.08
C GLU A 165 16.69 10.36 -1.27
N ALA A 166 15.39 10.63 -1.37
CA ALA A 166 14.75 11.67 -0.58
C ALA A 166 14.70 11.33 0.91
N LEU A 167 14.39 10.08 1.27
CA LEU A 167 14.46 9.59 2.65
C LEU A 167 15.86 9.80 3.23
N ALA A 168 16.91 9.53 2.46
CA ALA A 168 18.30 9.74 2.87
C ALA A 168 18.65 11.23 3.03
N ARG A 169 18.26 12.10 2.07
CA ARG A 169 18.47 13.55 2.16
C ARG A 169 17.82 14.18 3.40
N MET A 170 16.70 13.62 3.85
CA MET A 170 15.99 14.07 5.06
C MET A 170 16.49 13.39 6.33
N ASN A 171 17.54 12.55 6.26
CA ASN A 171 18.09 11.75 7.37
C ASN A 171 17.11 10.76 8.00
N LEU A 172 16.08 10.34 7.25
CA LEU A 172 15.16 9.28 7.68
C LEU A 172 15.77 7.89 7.49
N ILE A 173 16.74 7.77 6.61
CA ILE A 173 17.66 6.64 6.53
C ILE A 173 19.08 7.20 6.37
N THR A 174 20.08 6.39 6.69
CA THR A 174 21.50 6.72 6.47
C THR A 174 21.89 6.53 5.00
N ALA A 175 23.02 7.11 4.61
CA ALA A 175 23.58 6.89 3.27
C ALA A 175 23.90 5.41 3.00
N GLN A 176 24.37 4.67 4.01
CA GLN A 176 24.64 3.24 3.88
C GLN A 176 23.36 2.42 3.67
N GLU A 177 22.30 2.72 4.44
CA GLU A 177 20.99 2.07 4.30
C GLU A 177 20.37 2.37 2.92
N ARG A 178 20.50 3.62 2.45
CA ARG A 178 20.12 4.01 1.09
C ARG A 178 20.84 3.18 0.04
N ASP A 179 22.16 3.06 0.13
CA ASP A 179 22.96 2.32 -0.85
C ASP A 179 22.57 0.84 -0.88
N ALA A 180 22.31 0.25 0.29
CA ALA A 180 21.82 -1.12 0.40
C ALA A 180 20.47 -1.29 -0.31
N LEU A 181 19.49 -0.41 -0.05
CA LEU A 181 18.18 -0.46 -0.70
C LEU A 181 18.29 -0.28 -2.22
N LEU A 182 19.07 0.70 -2.69
CA LEU A 182 19.23 0.96 -4.13
C LEU A 182 19.91 -0.19 -4.87
N SER A 183 20.70 -1.01 -4.17
CA SER A 183 21.35 -2.21 -4.72
C SER A 183 20.47 -3.47 -4.74
N GLU A 184 19.27 -3.42 -4.14
CA GLU A 184 18.42 -4.60 -4.00
C GLU A 184 17.79 -5.01 -5.36
N PRO A 185 17.94 -6.27 -5.81
CA PRO A 185 17.40 -6.73 -7.09
C PRO A 185 15.87 -6.60 -7.21
N LYS A 186 15.15 -6.62 -6.08
CA LYS A 186 13.69 -6.45 -6.03
C LYS A 186 13.27 -5.06 -6.51
N LEU A 187 13.97 -4.02 -6.07
CA LEU A 187 13.77 -2.65 -6.52
C LEU A 187 14.21 -2.44 -7.98
N ALA A 188 15.08 -3.31 -8.53
CA ALA A 188 15.44 -3.30 -9.95
C ALA A 188 14.34 -3.91 -10.85
N ARG A 189 13.60 -4.93 -10.38
CA ARG A 189 12.51 -5.56 -11.15
C ARG A 189 11.23 -4.72 -11.21
N GLU A 190 10.82 -4.09 -10.11
CA GLU A 190 9.66 -3.18 -10.11
C GLU A 190 9.89 -1.94 -10.99
N ARG A 191 11.16 -1.54 -11.24
CA ARG A 191 11.51 -0.50 -12.23
C ARG A 191 11.22 -0.92 -13.67
N GLU A 192 11.37 -2.20 -14.01
CA GLU A 192 11.14 -2.70 -15.37
C GLU A 192 9.65 -2.86 -15.67
N GLU A 193 8.85 -3.31 -14.71
CA GLU A 193 7.39 -3.48 -14.88
C GLU A 193 6.67 -2.12 -15.04
N VAL A 194 6.97 -1.12 -14.20
CA VAL A 194 6.37 0.22 -14.29
C VAL A 194 6.73 0.94 -15.61
N LEU A 195 7.92 0.70 -16.17
CA LEU A 195 8.33 1.22 -17.48
C LEU A 195 7.71 0.45 -18.66
N SER A 196 7.30 -0.81 -18.46
CA SER A 196 6.65 -1.62 -19.48
C SER A 196 5.16 -1.30 -19.64
N GLU A 197 4.48 -0.94 -18.54
CA GLU A 197 3.06 -0.56 -18.54
C GLU A 197 2.80 0.88 -19.02
N SER A 198 3.86 1.69 -19.13
CA SER A 198 3.80 3.07 -19.62
C SER A 198 4.15 3.21 -21.11
N LYS A 199 4.44 2.11 -21.82
CA LYS A 199 4.42 2.10 -23.29
C LYS A 199 2.97 1.97 -23.76
N PRO A 200 2.45 2.89 -24.60
CA PRO A 200 1.15 2.68 -25.20
C PRO A 200 1.24 1.41 -26.06
N THR A 201 0.44 0.41 -25.71
CA THR A 201 0.16 -0.72 -26.58
C THR A 201 -0.36 -0.14 -27.89
N GLN A 202 0.48 -0.08 -28.92
CA GLN A 202 0.01 0.08 -30.28
C GLN A 202 -0.82 -1.16 -30.57
N GLN A 203 -2.14 -1.03 -30.42
CA GLN A 203 -3.05 -2.01 -30.99
C GLN A 203 -2.76 -2.07 -32.50
N PRO A 204 -2.46 -3.25 -33.07
CA PRO A 204 -2.37 -3.38 -34.50
C PRO A 204 -3.74 -3.06 -35.10
N LEU A 205 -3.76 -2.08 -36.01
CA LEU A 205 -4.91 -1.71 -36.81
C LEU A 205 -5.40 -2.97 -37.53
N ALA A 206 -6.58 -3.47 -37.16
CA ALA A 206 -7.20 -4.59 -37.85
C ALA A 206 -7.49 -4.15 -39.30
N THR A 207 -6.78 -4.74 -40.25
CA THR A 207 -7.09 -4.62 -41.68
C THR A 207 -8.38 -5.39 -41.95
N HIS A 208 -9.43 -4.65 -42.28
CA HIS A 208 -10.71 -5.19 -42.73
C HIS A 208 -10.54 -5.74 -44.16
N ASN A 209 -10.22 -7.03 -44.29
CA ASN A 209 -10.35 -7.74 -45.57
C ASN A 209 -11.80 -8.26 -45.69
N GLY A 210 -12.63 -7.48 -46.38
CA GLY A 210 -13.96 -7.92 -46.83
C GLY A 210 -13.83 -8.98 -47.90
N SER A 211 -14.35 -10.18 -47.62
CA SER A 211 -14.54 -11.24 -48.62
C SER A 211 -15.74 -10.92 -49.51
N GLY A 212 -15.59 -11.22 -50.79
CA GLY A 212 -16.47 -10.82 -51.86
C GLY A 212 -17.85 -11.49 -51.87
N ILE A 213 -18.77 -10.79 -52.51
CA ILE A 213 -19.93 -11.39 -53.19
C ILE A 213 -19.91 -10.84 -54.62
N SER A 214 -19.81 -11.77 -55.57
CA SER A 214 -19.84 -11.57 -57.01
C SER A 214 -21.28 -11.75 -57.49
N VAL A 215 -21.80 -10.82 -58.30
CA VAL A 215 -22.97 -11.05 -59.16
C VAL A 215 -22.72 -10.36 -60.52
N ALA A 216 -23.03 -11.12 -61.57
CA ALA A 216 -22.70 -10.93 -62.98
C ALA A 216 -23.39 -9.73 -63.69
N GLY A 217 -22.83 -9.35 -64.85
CA GLY A 217 -23.23 -8.25 -65.78
C GLY A 217 -24.58 -8.46 -66.51
N PRO A 218 -24.91 -7.72 -67.61
CA PRO A 218 -24.11 -7.50 -68.83
C PRO A 218 -24.05 -6.01 -69.31
N GLU A 219 -22.97 -5.51 -69.92
CA GLU A 219 -22.56 -5.48 -71.36
C GLU A 219 -23.08 -4.27 -72.19
N VAL A 220 -22.18 -3.72 -73.04
CA VAL A 220 -22.37 -2.80 -74.21
C VAL A 220 -22.56 -1.30 -73.84
N SER A 221 -21.92 -0.25 -74.40
CA SER A 221 -21.36 0.03 -75.75
C SER A 221 -20.44 1.29 -75.77
N LYS A 222 -19.35 1.22 -76.56
CA LYS A 222 -18.68 2.19 -77.48
C LYS A 222 -18.81 3.72 -77.30
N ALA A 223 -17.66 4.43 -77.24
CA ALA A 223 -17.07 5.36 -78.26
C ALA A 223 -17.78 6.72 -78.39
N ASP A 224 -17.22 7.90 -78.62
CA ASP A 224 -15.92 8.60 -78.86
C ASP A 224 -16.34 10.12 -78.87
N PRO A 225 -15.48 11.12 -79.15
CA PRO A 225 -14.11 11.43 -78.72
C PRO A 225 -14.03 12.57 -77.67
#